data_AF-A0A1V4QRP1-F1
#
_entry.id   AF-A0A1V4QRP1-F1
#
_cell.length_a   1.000
_cell.length_b   1.000
_cell.length_c   1.000
_cell.angle_alpha   90.00
_cell.angle_beta   90.00
_cell.angle_gamma   90.00
#
_symmetry.space_group_name_H-M   'P 1'
#
loop_
_entity.id
_entity.type
_entity.pdbx_description
1 polymer ?
#
loop_
_entity_poly.entity_id
_entity_poly.type
_entity_poly.pdbx_seq_one_letter_code
_entity_poly.pdbx_strand_id
1 'polypeptide(L)'
;GLFCRNEDFETRAQHSRGVAAITHGDPRCQEAAALIDHAVASLACGYPVTHRELMNWARARNEALSQRVSAIPHLQREELRTGGFVLDTTQTALWHLLNAESYEDGVTSAVNLGHDADTTGAVTGALLGAKFGLEAIPQRWLNTLAQYQRIETAAEFLYEAGSHQQG
;
A
#
# COMPACT_ATOMS: atom_id res chain seq x y z
N GLY A 1 -4.49 4.64 -6.15
CA GLY A 1 -5.31 3.62 -5.46
C GLY A 1 -6.81 3.93 -5.48
N LEU A 2 -7.27 4.89 -4.68
CA LEU A 2 -8.71 5.12 -4.39
C LEU A 2 -9.56 5.64 -5.56
N PHE A 3 -9.02 6.60 -6.33
CA PHE A 3 -9.73 7.22 -7.44
C PHE A 3 -9.95 6.22 -8.59
N CYS A 4 -8.87 5.64 -9.11
CA CYS A 4 -8.90 4.63 -10.17
C CYS A 4 -9.30 3.21 -9.67
N ARG A 5 -9.99 3.06 -8.53
CA ARG A 5 -10.19 1.73 -7.90
C ARG A 5 -11.09 0.79 -8.70
N ASN A 6 -11.98 1.36 -9.52
CA ASN A 6 -12.91 0.63 -10.38
C ASN A 6 -12.34 0.29 -11.76
N GLU A 7 -11.17 0.82 -12.10
CA GLU A 7 -10.48 0.48 -13.34
C GLU A 7 -9.87 -0.92 -13.27
N ASP A 8 -9.57 -1.52 -14.42
CA ASP A 8 -8.78 -2.74 -14.48
C ASP A 8 -7.34 -2.50 -14.01
N PHE A 9 -6.61 -3.59 -13.73
CA PHE A 9 -5.25 -3.49 -13.21
C PHE A 9 -4.29 -2.75 -14.13
N GLU A 10 -4.36 -2.99 -15.45
CA GLU A 10 -3.39 -2.40 -16.38
C GLU A 10 -3.57 -0.90 -16.46
N THR A 11 -4.80 -0.43 -16.59
CA THR A 11 -5.12 1.00 -16.65
C THR A 11 -4.66 1.71 -15.37
N ARG A 12 -5.03 1.19 -14.20
CA ARG A 12 -4.56 1.75 -12.91
C ARG A 12 -3.04 1.69 -12.75
N ALA A 13 -2.39 0.61 -13.20
CA ALA A 13 -0.95 0.49 -13.16
C ALA A 13 -0.27 1.53 -14.05
N GLN A 14 -0.82 1.82 -15.24
CA GLN A 14 -0.30 2.87 -16.12
C GLN A 14 -0.38 4.26 -15.46
N HIS A 15 -1.50 4.60 -14.81
CA HIS A 15 -1.61 5.85 -14.04
C HIS A 15 -0.58 5.91 -12.91
N SER A 16 -0.43 4.82 -12.16
CA SER A 16 0.51 4.74 -11.03
C SER A 16 1.97 4.93 -11.49
N ARG A 17 2.37 4.26 -12.58
CA ARG A 17 3.68 4.42 -13.21
C ARG A 17 3.89 5.86 -13.69
N GLY A 18 2.89 6.44 -14.35
CA GLY A 18 2.93 7.81 -14.86
C GLY A 18 3.19 8.83 -13.77
N VAL A 19 2.49 8.73 -12.64
CA VAL A 19 2.71 9.61 -11.47
C VAL A 19 4.09 9.40 -10.88
N ALA A 20 4.51 8.15 -10.66
CA ALA A 20 5.82 7.83 -10.09
C ALA A 20 6.97 8.34 -10.99
N ALA A 21 6.85 8.19 -12.31
CA ALA A 21 7.88 8.54 -13.28
C ALA A 21 8.24 10.04 -13.31
N ILE A 22 7.38 10.93 -12.80
CA ILE A 22 7.64 12.37 -12.73
C ILE A 22 8.88 12.66 -11.87
N THR A 23 9.09 11.91 -10.79
CA THR A 23 10.20 12.11 -9.85
C THR A 23 11.10 10.88 -9.70
N HIS A 24 10.61 9.69 -10.03
CA HIS A 24 11.31 8.42 -9.89
C HIS A 24 11.28 7.63 -11.20
N GLY A 25 12.30 7.85 -12.03
CA GLY A 25 12.43 7.19 -13.34
C GLY A 25 12.80 5.70 -13.29
N ASP A 26 13.14 5.16 -12.12
CA ASP A 26 13.49 3.74 -11.98
C ASP A 26 12.24 2.84 -12.09
N PRO A 27 12.23 1.83 -12.98
CA PRO A 27 11.09 0.92 -13.15
C PRO A 27 10.67 0.22 -11.85
N ARG A 28 11.61 -0.05 -10.92
CA ARG A 28 11.30 -0.69 -9.64
C ARG A 28 10.42 0.21 -8.77
N CYS A 29 10.64 1.53 -8.80
CA CYS A 29 9.80 2.48 -8.10
C CYS A 29 8.39 2.52 -8.69
N GLN A 30 8.30 2.53 -10.02
CA GLN A 30 7.03 2.61 -10.73
C GLN A 30 6.18 1.34 -10.54
N GLU A 31 6.78 0.16 -10.64
CA GLU A 31 6.06 -1.11 -10.41
C GLU A 31 5.71 -1.33 -8.94
N ALA A 32 6.56 -0.90 -8.00
CA ALA A 32 6.24 -0.93 -6.58
C ALA A 32 5.03 -0.04 -6.27
N ALA A 33 5.02 1.20 -6.77
CA ALA A 33 3.88 2.11 -6.62
C ALA A 33 2.60 1.51 -7.20
N ALA A 34 2.67 0.97 -8.42
CA ALA A 34 1.52 0.31 -9.07
C ALA A 34 0.99 -0.89 -8.27
N LEU A 35 1.87 -1.70 -7.69
CA LEU A 35 1.47 -2.85 -6.88
C LEU A 35 0.76 -2.44 -5.58
N ILE A 36 1.31 -1.45 -4.87
CA ILE A 36 0.70 -0.89 -3.65
C ILE A 36 -0.66 -0.27 -3.98
N ASP A 37 -0.74 0.55 -5.02
CA ASP A 37 -1.98 1.18 -5.45
C ASP A 37 -3.05 0.18 -5.86
N HIS A 38 -2.64 -0.94 -6.46
CA HIS A 38 -3.54 -2.02 -6.81
C HIS A 38 -4.06 -2.77 -5.59
N ALA A 39 -3.20 -3.05 -4.60
CA ALA A 39 -3.64 -3.66 -3.35
C ALA A 39 -4.62 -2.75 -2.58
N VAL A 40 -4.33 -1.44 -2.48
CA VAL A 40 -5.25 -0.46 -1.88
C VAL A 40 -6.60 -0.43 -2.61
N ALA A 41 -6.59 -0.40 -3.95
CA ALA A 41 -7.82 -0.40 -4.74
C ALA A 41 -8.66 -1.67 -4.52
N SER A 42 -8.02 -2.84 -4.53
CA SER A 42 -8.69 -4.13 -4.28
C SER A 42 -9.39 -4.13 -2.93
N LEU A 43 -8.67 -3.75 -1.88
CA LEU A 43 -9.19 -3.70 -0.50
C LEU A 43 -10.30 -2.66 -0.36
N ALA A 44 -10.15 -1.48 -0.95
CA ALA A 44 -11.16 -0.42 -0.95
C ALA A 44 -12.47 -0.83 -1.66
N CYS A 45 -12.39 -1.77 -2.61
CA CYS A 45 -13.55 -2.36 -3.27
C CYS A 45 -14.09 -3.61 -2.54
N GLY A 46 -13.55 -3.94 -1.36
CA GLY A 46 -13.97 -5.09 -0.56
C GLY A 46 -13.41 -6.44 -1.04
N TYR A 47 -12.46 -6.43 -1.98
CA TYR A 47 -11.81 -7.65 -2.45
C TYR A 47 -10.56 -7.95 -1.61
N PRO A 48 -10.45 -9.17 -1.03
CA PRO A 48 -9.27 -9.54 -0.28
C PRO A 48 -8.03 -9.53 -1.17
N VAL A 49 -6.87 -9.30 -0.57
CA VAL A 49 -5.57 -9.41 -1.24
C VAL A 49 -4.79 -10.56 -0.63
N THR A 50 -4.47 -11.54 -1.45
CA THR A 50 -3.69 -12.74 -1.08
C THR A 50 -2.26 -12.65 -1.60
N HIS A 51 -1.35 -13.41 -1.00
CA HIS A 51 0.02 -13.56 -1.51
C HIS A 51 0.04 -14.02 -2.97
N ARG A 52 -0.87 -14.93 -3.35
CA ARG A 52 -0.98 -15.42 -4.72
C ARG A 52 -1.31 -14.31 -5.72
N GLU A 53 -2.24 -13.42 -5.38
CA GLU A 53 -2.59 -12.27 -6.24
C GLU A 53 -1.42 -11.30 -6.36
N LEU A 54 -0.77 -10.95 -5.25
CA LEU A 54 0.43 -10.12 -5.25
C LEU A 54 1.53 -10.72 -6.14
N MET A 55 1.74 -12.04 -6.07
CA MET A 55 2.70 -12.74 -6.93
C MET A 55 2.31 -12.72 -8.40
N ASN A 56 1.03 -12.90 -8.72
CA ASN A 56 0.55 -12.83 -10.10
C ASN A 56 0.79 -11.44 -10.70
N TRP A 57 0.55 -10.39 -9.91
CA TRP A 57 0.81 -9.02 -10.33
C TRP A 57 2.30 -8.73 -10.48
N ALA A 58 3.15 -9.17 -9.55
CA ALA A 58 4.58 -8.86 -9.57
C ALA A 58 5.37 -9.61 -10.66
N ARG A 59 5.03 -10.88 -10.92
CA ARG A 59 5.77 -11.76 -11.86
C ARG A 59 5.86 -11.20 -13.27
N ALA A 60 4.81 -10.55 -13.75
CA ALA A 60 4.73 -10.06 -15.12
C ALA A 60 5.44 -8.70 -15.32
N ARG A 61 6.03 -8.11 -14.28
CA ARG A 61 6.40 -6.69 -14.27
C ARG A 61 7.87 -6.41 -14.06
N ASN A 62 8.41 -6.92 -12.95
CA ASN A 62 9.78 -6.66 -12.57
C ASN A 62 10.33 -7.82 -11.76
N GLU A 63 11.49 -8.33 -12.18
CA GLU A 63 12.11 -9.50 -11.55
C GLU A 63 12.48 -9.24 -10.08
N ALA A 64 13.07 -8.09 -9.78
CA ALA A 64 13.47 -7.75 -8.42
C ALA A 64 12.26 -7.59 -7.49
N LEU A 65 11.16 -6.98 -7.97
CA LEU A 65 9.91 -6.93 -7.23
C LEU A 65 9.32 -8.33 -7.01
N SER A 66 9.28 -9.17 -8.05
CA SER A 66 8.80 -10.54 -7.98
C SER A 66 9.58 -11.37 -6.94
N GLN A 67 10.91 -11.26 -6.91
CA GLN A 67 11.75 -11.92 -5.91
C GLN A 67 11.38 -11.50 -4.48
N ARG A 68 11.11 -10.20 -4.26
CA ARG A 68 10.74 -9.67 -2.95
C ARG A 68 9.38 -10.16 -2.48
N VAL A 69 8.37 -10.11 -3.35
CA VAL A 69 7.04 -10.61 -3.03
C VAL A 69 7.09 -12.13 -2.80
N SER A 70 7.90 -12.87 -3.57
CA SER A 70 8.01 -14.33 -3.43
C SER A 70 8.57 -14.76 -2.08
N ALA A 71 9.45 -13.96 -1.48
CA ALA A 71 10.06 -14.29 -0.20
C ALA A 71 9.14 -14.07 1.01
N ILE A 72 8.06 -13.27 0.88
CA ILE A 72 7.22 -12.83 2.00
C ILE A 72 6.74 -13.98 2.92
N PRO A 73 6.22 -15.12 2.40
CA PRO A 73 5.74 -16.20 3.26
C PRO A 73 6.82 -16.88 4.12
N HIS A 74 8.08 -16.63 3.80
CA HIS A 74 9.23 -17.23 4.48
C HIS A 74 9.94 -16.25 5.42
N LEU A 75 9.51 -14.99 5.46
CA LEU A 75 10.11 -13.97 6.31
C LEU A 75 9.45 -13.92 7.68
N GLN A 76 10.28 -13.81 8.71
CA GLN A 76 9.90 -13.33 10.02
C GLN A 76 10.04 -11.82 10.11
N ARG A 77 9.42 -11.23 11.13
CA ARG A 77 9.43 -9.78 11.35
C ARG A 77 10.85 -9.22 11.43
N GLU A 78 11.77 -9.93 12.09
CA GLU A 78 13.15 -9.51 12.33
C GLU A 78 14.02 -9.53 11.06
N GLU A 79 13.54 -10.18 10.00
CA GLU A 79 14.22 -10.27 8.70
C GLU A 79 13.79 -9.14 7.74
N LEU A 80 12.78 -8.37 8.12
CA LEU A 80 12.28 -7.24 7.34
C LEU A 80 13.30 -6.12 7.29
N ARG A 81 13.42 -5.51 6.12
CA ARG A 81 14.31 -4.37 5.87
C ARG A 81 13.48 -3.11 5.72
N THR A 82 13.91 -2.04 6.36
CA THR A 82 13.26 -0.72 6.32
C THR A 82 14.23 0.39 5.92
N GLY A 83 15.18 0.09 5.04
CA GLY A 83 16.04 1.12 4.44
C GLY A 83 15.28 1.97 3.39
N GLY A 84 15.91 3.04 2.90
CA GLY A 84 15.34 3.93 1.89
C GLY A 84 15.22 3.35 0.46
N PHE A 85 15.26 2.03 0.31
CA PHE A 85 15.11 1.37 -0.98
C PHE A 85 13.67 0.88 -1.17
N VAL A 86 13.02 1.32 -2.25
CA VAL A 86 11.58 1.10 -2.50
C VAL A 86 11.11 -0.36 -2.36
N LEU A 87 11.96 -1.32 -2.74
CA LEU A 87 11.61 -2.73 -2.67
C LEU A 87 11.64 -3.27 -1.23
N ASP A 88 12.47 -2.71 -0.35
CA ASP A 88 12.49 -3.05 1.07
C ASP A 88 11.19 -2.54 1.74
N THR A 89 10.83 -1.28 1.51
CA THR A 89 9.57 -0.69 1.99
C THR A 89 8.35 -1.48 1.50
N THR A 90 8.32 -1.83 0.20
CA THR A 90 7.21 -2.56 -0.41
C THR A 90 7.09 -3.97 0.19
N GLN A 91 8.20 -4.69 0.34
CA GLN A 91 8.20 -6.03 0.94
C GLN A 91 7.70 -5.99 2.39
N THR A 92 8.18 -5.02 3.17
CA THR A 92 7.78 -4.84 4.57
C THR A 92 6.31 -4.48 4.71
N ALA A 93 5.80 -3.56 3.90
CA ALA A 93 4.40 -3.17 3.95
C ALA A 93 3.45 -4.31 3.53
N LEU A 94 3.81 -5.07 2.48
CA LEU A 94 3.05 -6.25 2.05
C LEU A 94 3.12 -7.39 3.08
N TRP A 95 4.25 -7.57 3.76
CA TRP A 95 4.34 -8.52 4.87
C TRP A 95 3.35 -8.15 5.99
N HIS A 96 3.28 -6.87 6.39
CA HIS A 96 2.31 -6.43 7.39
C HIS A 96 0.86 -6.56 6.89
N LEU A 97 0.58 -6.28 5.62
CA LEU A 97 -0.75 -6.49 5.03
C LEU A 97 -1.23 -7.94 5.21
N LEU A 98 -0.33 -8.91 4.98
CA LEU A 98 -0.66 -10.33 5.03
C LEU A 98 -0.68 -10.91 6.44
N ASN A 99 0.09 -10.36 7.39
CA ASN A 99 0.28 -10.95 8.72
C ASN A 99 -0.36 -10.16 9.87
N ALA A 100 -0.64 -8.87 9.71
CA ALA A 100 -1.24 -8.08 10.79
C ALA A 100 -2.69 -8.48 11.06
N GLU A 101 -3.02 -8.59 12.34
CA GLU A 101 -4.36 -8.90 12.86
C GLU A 101 -5.17 -7.64 13.20
N SER A 102 -4.50 -6.50 13.37
CA SER A 102 -5.13 -5.19 13.61
C SER A 102 -4.37 -4.05 12.92
N TYR A 103 -5.05 -2.91 12.72
CA TYR A 103 -4.42 -1.70 12.18
C TYR A 103 -3.31 -1.20 13.11
N GLU A 104 -3.62 -1.11 14.40
CA GLU A 104 -2.70 -0.57 15.41
C GLU A 104 -1.42 -1.40 15.50
N ASP A 105 -1.54 -2.72 15.63
CA ASP A 105 -0.37 -3.61 15.76
C ASP A 105 0.46 -3.61 14.49
N GLY A 106 -0.17 -3.63 13.32
CA GLY A 106 0.54 -3.64 12.05
C GLY A 106 1.32 -2.36 11.79
N VAL A 107 0.71 -1.18 12.02
CA VAL A 107 1.39 0.11 11.84
C VAL A 107 2.48 0.33 12.89
N THR A 108 2.21 0.02 14.16
CA THR A 108 3.22 0.15 15.22
C THR A 108 4.38 -0.81 15.00
N SER A 109 4.12 -2.05 14.59
CA SER A 109 5.16 -3.02 14.23
C SER A 109 6.07 -2.48 13.13
N ALA A 110 5.48 -1.92 12.07
CA ALA A 110 6.22 -1.37 10.92
C ALA A 110 7.09 -0.17 11.31
N VAL A 111 6.56 0.77 12.10
CA VAL A 111 7.32 1.94 12.58
C VAL A 111 8.46 1.51 13.52
N ASN A 112 8.23 0.53 14.38
CA ASN A 112 9.22 0.03 15.34
C ASN A 112 10.37 -0.78 14.71
N LEU A 113 10.35 -1.03 13.40
CA LEU A 113 11.51 -1.56 12.68
C LEU A 113 12.61 -0.49 12.48
N GLY A 114 12.28 0.80 12.63
CA GLY A 114 13.23 1.90 12.53
C GLY A 114 13.69 2.19 11.09
N HIS A 115 14.83 2.89 10.97
CA HIS A 115 15.39 3.40 9.71
C HIS A 115 14.43 4.34 8.97
N ASP A 116 13.92 3.94 7.79
CA ASP A 116 12.91 4.68 7.02
C ASP A 116 11.50 4.39 7.56
N ALA A 117 11.32 4.72 8.85
CA ALA A 117 10.14 4.38 9.62
C ALA A 117 8.91 5.19 9.18
N ASP A 118 9.10 6.42 8.72
CA ASP A 118 8.05 7.28 8.21
C ASP A 118 7.47 6.73 6.90
N THR A 119 8.32 6.40 5.91
CA THR A 119 7.85 5.84 4.64
C THR A 119 7.24 4.45 4.86
N THR A 120 7.89 3.59 5.64
CA THR A 120 7.39 2.24 5.92
C THR A 120 6.05 2.28 6.67
N GLY A 121 5.94 3.14 7.68
CA GLY A 121 4.70 3.36 8.43
C GLY A 121 3.58 3.91 7.55
N ALA A 122 3.87 4.87 6.67
CA ALA A 122 2.88 5.47 5.77
C ALA A 122 2.34 4.46 4.75
N VAL A 123 3.22 3.69 4.07
CA VAL A 123 2.79 2.68 3.09
C VAL A 123 2.03 1.53 3.77
N THR A 124 2.50 1.08 4.94
CA THR A 124 1.79 0.07 5.74
C THR A 124 0.42 0.59 6.18
N GLY A 125 0.35 1.83 6.67
CA GLY A 125 -0.89 2.47 7.10
C GLY A 125 -1.92 2.61 5.97
N ALA A 126 -1.49 2.90 4.74
CA ALA A 126 -2.38 2.94 3.58
C ALA A 126 -3.00 1.57 3.28
N LEU A 127 -2.19 0.51 3.28
CA LEU A 127 -2.66 -0.87 3.04
C LEU A 127 -3.58 -1.35 4.17
N LEU A 128 -3.16 -1.18 5.42
CA LEU A 128 -3.93 -1.63 6.58
C LEU A 128 -5.19 -0.79 6.79
N GLY A 129 -5.15 0.50 6.47
CA GLY A 129 -6.34 1.36 6.50
C GLY A 129 -7.38 0.91 5.48
N ALA A 130 -6.95 0.54 4.28
CA ALA A 130 -7.84 -0.05 3.27
C ALA A 130 -8.37 -1.44 3.70
N LYS A 131 -7.56 -2.25 4.41
CA LYS A 131 -7.93 -3.59 4.90
C LYS A 131 -8.92 -3.56 6.07
N PHE A 132 -8.64 -2.74 7.09
CA PHE A 132 -9.38 -2.74 8.36
C PHE A 132 -10.42 -1.62 8.47
N GLY A 133 -10.36 -0.61 7.61
CA GLY A 133 -11.26 0.55 7.62
C GLY A 133 -10.88 1.62 8.64
N LEU A 134 -11.55 2.77 8.55
CA LEU A 134 -11.31 3.95 9.39
C LEU A 134 -11.57 3.68 10.88
N GLU A 135 -12.63 2.94 11.21
CA GLU A 135 -13.03 2.62 12.59
C GLU A 135 -12.01 1.76 13.34
N ALA A 136 -11.10 1.08 12.62
CA ALA A 136 -10.02 0.30 13.22
C ALA A 136 -8.83 1.18 13.65
N ILE A 137 -8.78 2.45 13.23
CA ILE A 137 -7.71 3.36 13.60
C ILE A 137 -7.97 3.87 15.03
N PRO A 138 -6.99 3.78 15.95
CA PRO A 138 -7.18 4.26 17.30
C PRO A 138 -7.60 5.73 17.34
N GLN A 139 -8.73 6.04 17.99
CA GLN A 139 -9.25 7.41 18.09
C GLN A 139 -8.21 8.40 18.65
N ARG A 140 -7.35 7.93 19.57
CA ARG A 140 -6.25 8.75 20.13
C ARG A 140 -5.23 9.20 19.08
N TRP A 141 -5.04 8.45 18.00
CA TRP A 141 -4.18 8.86 16.88
C TRP A 141 -4.89 9.88 16.01
N LEU A 142 -6.16 9.64 15.65
CA LEU A 142 -6.97 10.55 14.84
C LEU A 142 -7.09 11.93 15.50
N ASN A 143 -7.31 11.98 16.82
CA ASN A 143 -7.41 13.22 17.59
C ASN A 143 -6.12 14.06 17.58
N THR A 144 -4.97 13.45 17.28
CA THR A 144 -3.66 14.12 17.21
C THR A 144 -3.18 14.35 15.78
N LEU A 145 -3.88 13.81 14.78
CA LEU A 145 -3.46 13.90 13.39
C LEU A 145 -3.63 15.32 12.86
N ALA A 146 -2.53 15.94 12.49
CA ALA A 146 -2.55 17.26 11.89
C ALA A 146 -3.38 17.24 10.60
N GLN A 147 -4.27 18.24 10.45
CA GLN A 147 -5.14 18.39 9.28
C GLN A 147 -6.09 17.21 9.03
N TYR A 148 -6.48 16.45 10.07
CA TYR A 148 -7.41 15.31 9.97
C TYR A 148 -8.62 15.59 9.07
N GLN A 149 -9.37 16.66 9.32
CA GLN A 149 -10.55 17.03 8.54
C GLN A 149 -10.24 17.20 7.04
N ARG A 150 -9.11 17.82 6.70
CA ARG A 150 -8.71 18.01 5.29
C ARG A 150 -8.35 16.69 4.63
N ILE A 151 -7.71 15.78 5.36
CA ILE A 151 -7.34 14.44 4.87
C ILE A 151 -8.61 13.61 4.64
N GLU A 152 -9.54 13.63 5.60
CA GLU A 152 -10.82 12.94 5.54
C GLU A 152 -11.65 13.42 4.33
N THR A 153 -11.85 14.73 4.16
CA THR A 153 -12.54 15.29 2.99
C THR A 153 -11.87 14.92 1.67
N ALA A 154 -10.54 14.90 1.62
CA ALA A 154 -9.82 14.48 0.41
C ALA A 154 -10.03 13.00 0.11
N ALA A 155 -10.05 12.14 1.13
CA ALA A 155 -10.30 10.71 0.98
C ALA A 155 -11.73 10.45 0.48
N GLU A 156 -12.73 11.12 1.06
CA GLU A 156 -14.13 11.08 0.61
C GLU A 156 -14.26 11.50 -0.85
N PHE A 157 -13.68 12.65 -1.23
CA PHE A 157 -13.70 13.14 -2.60
C PHE A 157 -13.09 12.13 -3.59
N LEU A 158 -11.91 11.59 -3.30
CA LEU A 158 -11.26 10.61 -4.17
C LEU A 158 -12.09 9.32 -4.28
N TYR A 159 -12.71 8.90 -3.19
CA TYR A 159 -13.57 7.73 -3.16
C TYR A 159 -14.85 7.97 -3.98
N GLU A 160 -15.57 9.06 -3.76
CA GLU A 160 -16.79 9.39 -4.50
C GLU A 160 -16.52 9.61 -5.99
N ALA A 161 -15.51 10.40 -6.33
CA ALA A 161 -15.20 10.70 -7.73
C ALA A 161 -14.82 9.44 -8.52
N GLY A 162 -14.13 8.48 -7.89
CA GLY A 162 -13.84 7.18 -8.49
C GLY A 162 -15.07 6.29 -8.72
N SER A 163 -16.17 6.51 -7.99
CA SER A 163 -17.46 5.80 -8.21
C SER A 163 -18.13 6.25 -9.50
N HIS A 164 -17.89 7.48 -9.94
CA HIS A 164 -18.55 8.09 -11.10
C HIS A 164 -17.81 7.88 -12.42
N GLN A 165 -16.65 7.21 -12.43
CA GLN A 165 -15.90 6.90 -13.66
C GLN A 165 -16.46 5.71 -14.46
N GLN A 166 -17.59 5.11 -14.05
CA GLN A 166 -18.37 4.21 -14.90
C GLN A 166 -19.35 5.01 -15.75
N GLY A 167 -18.88 5.43 -16.94
CA GLY A 167 -19.67 6.08 -17.98
C GLY A 167 -19.01 5.90 -19.34
#